data_AF-A0A7I9Y1U9-F1
#
_entry.id   AF-A0A7I9Y1U9-F1
#
_cell.length_a   1.000
_cell.length_b   1.000
_cell.length_c   1.000
_cell.angle_alpha   90.00
_cell.angle_beta   90.00
_cell.angle_gamma   90.00
#
_symmetry.space_group_name_H-M   'P 1'
#
loop_
_entity.id
_entity.type
_entity.pdbx_description
1 polymer ?
#
loop_
_entity_poly.entity_id
_entity_poly.type
_entity_poly.pdbx_seq_one_letter_code
_entity_poly.pdbx_strand_id
1 'polypeptide(L)'
;MVRTGAAGAWSRSPQRARGERPLWIRVYPEAMTDHDRVAGRREIADALFAALERRHEVLDTIVEADDRRSAVEAIAALLGISRRGSEAVMAMTLDPGIHPCRRR
;
A
#
# COMPACT_ATOMS: atom_id res chain seq x y z
N MET A 1 -54.90 -26.50 -4.20
CA MET A 1 -54.35 -25.18 -3.81
C MET A 1 -52.98 -25.04 -4.46
N VAL A 2 -52.69 -23.85 -4.97
CA VAL A 2 -51.73 -23.52 -6.05
C VAL A 2 -50.25 -23.65 -5.66
N ARG A 3 -49.42 -23.94 -6.68
CA ARG A 3 -47.94 -23.98 -6.72
C ARG A 3 -47.28 -22.60 -6.53
N THR A 4 -46.12 -22.59 -5.87
CA THR A 4 -45.00 -21.63 -5.98
C THR A 4 -43.76 -22.36 -5.42
N GLY A 5 -42.70 -22.72 -6.16
CA GLY A 5 -41.73 -21.89 -6.90
C GLY A 5 -40.48 -21.65 -6.01
N ALA A 6 -39.50 -22.56 -5.95
CA ALA A 6 -38.26 -22.63 -6.76
C ALA A 6 -37.03 -21.85 -6.17
N ALA A 7 -36.01 -22.59 -5.70
CA ALA A 7 -34.56 -22.28 -5.74
C ALA A 7 -33.79 -23.42 -4.98
N GLY A 8 -33.31 -24.47 -5.66
CA GLY A 8 -31.92 -24.55 -6.14
C GLY A 8 -30.99 -25.24 -5.12
N ALA A 9 -31.12 -26.55 -4.87
CA ALA A 9 -30.36 -27.61 -5.55
C ALA A 9 -28.81 -27.44 -5.53
N TRP A 10 -28.18 -27.54 -4.36
CA TRP A 10 -26.74 -27.82 -4.28
C TRP A 10 -26.52 -29.33 -4.39
N SER A 11 -26.46 -29.81 -5.63
CA SER A 11 -26.18 -31.22 -5.94
C SER A 11 -24.74 -31.40 -6.39
N ARG A 12 -24.10 -32.43 -5.82
CA ARG A 12 -22.98 -33.21 -6.37
C ARG A 12 -21.59 -32.58 -6.35
N SER A 13 -20.83 -32.93 -5.31
CA SER A 13 -19.38 -33.10 -5.40
C SER A 13 -19.07 -34.27 -6.36
N PRO A 14 -18.28 -34.09 -7.44
CA PRO A 14 -17.76 -35.21 -8.19
C PRO A 14 -16.48 -35.71 -7.52
N GLN A 15 -16.58 -36.84 -6.84
CA GLN A 15 -15.43 -37.69 -6.57
C GLN A 15 -15.02 -38.35 -7.90
N ARG A 16 -13.90 -37.94 -8.51
CA ARG A 16 -13.17 -38.83 -9.43
C ARG A 16 -11.68 -38.56 -9.45
N ALA A 17 -10.95 -39.66 -9.29
CA ALA A 17 -9.52 -39.79 -9.29
C ALA A 17 -8.89 -39.48 -10.67
N ARG A 18 -7.67 -38.93 -10.64
CA ARG A 18 -6.42 -39.40 -11.30
C ARG A 18 -5.48 -38.22 -11.58
N GLY A 19 -4.32 -38.24 -10.92
CA GLY A 19 -3.03 -37.98 -11.57
C GLY A 19 -2.64 -36.55 -11.98
N GLU A 20 -3.44 -35.51 -11.76
CA GLU A 20 -3.06 -34.16 -12.18
C GLU A 20 -2.97 -33.20 -10.99
N ARG A 21 -1.73 -32.81 -10.67
CA ARG A 21 -1.43 -31.85 -9.61
C ARG A 21 -2.05 -30.51 -10.02
N PRO A 22 -2.94 -29.92 -9.21
CA PRO A 22 -3.64 -28.72 -9.63
C PRO A 22 -2.66 -27.54 -9.73
N LEU A 23 -2.75 -26.80 -10.84
CA LEU A 23 -1.85 -25.71 -11.23
C LEU A 23 -1.85 -24.49 -10.29
N TRP A 24 -2.74 -24.44 -9.29
CA TRP A 24 -2.72 -23.38 -8.28
C TRP A 24 -1.50 -23.47 -7.35
N ILE A 25 -0.77 -24.60 -7.33
CA ILE A 25 0.49 -24.75 -6.60
C ILE A 25 1.58 -23.77 -7.10
N ARG A 26 1.42 -23.17 -8.29
CA ARG A 26 2.40 -22.22 -8.84
C ARG A 26 2.26 -20.78 -8.32
N VAL A 27 1.21 -20.43 -7.56
CA VAL A 27 0.94 -19.01 -7.17
C VAL A 27 0.43 -18.85 -5.74
N TYR A 28 0.91 -19.64 -4.78
CA TYR A 28 0.71 -19.32 -3.36
C TYR A 28 2.03 -19.34 -2.59
N PRO A 29 2.73 -18.19 -2.50
CA PRO A 29 3.79 -17.99 -1.53
C PRO A 29 3.18 -17.75 -0.13
N GLU A 30 2.65 -18.81 0.49
CA GLU A 30 2.12 -18.87 1.87
C GLU A 30 3.23 -18.84 2.94
N ALA A 31 4.29 -18.06 2.71
CA ALA A 31 5.41 -17.93 3.66
C ALA A 31 6.09 -16.55 3.70
N MET A 32 5.75 -15.62 2.80
CA MET A 32 5.76 -14.20 3.17
C MET A 32 4.40 -13.97 3.78
N THR A 33 4.34 -14.12 5.10
CA THR A 33 3.10 -14.29 5.83
C THR A 33 2.17 -13.11 5.54
N ASP A 34 0.87 -13.34 5.52
CA ASP A 34 -0.09 -12.24 5.42
C ASP A 34 0.22 -11.13 6.45
N HIS A 35 0.77 -11.53 7.59
CA HIS A 35 1.34 -10.66 8.61
C HIS A 35 2.48 -9.76 8.11
N ASP A 36 3.45 -10.26 7.33
CA ASP A 36 4.53 -9.45 6.73
C ASP A 36 3.98 -8.43 5.72
N ARG A 37 2.93 -8.81 4.96
CA ARG A 37 2.25 -7.89 4.03
C ARG A 37 1.48 -6.81 4.77
N VAL A 38 0.78 -7.19 5.84
CA VAL A 38 0.05 -6.26 6.72
C VAL A 38 1.03 -5.34 7.44
N ALA A 39 2.14 -5.86 7.94
CA ALA A 39 3.21 -5.08 8.57
C ALA A 39 3.81 -4.07 7.60
N GLY A 40 4.15 -4.47 6.37
CA GLY A 40 4.67 -3.55 5.37
C GLY A 40 3.67 -2.48 4.90
N ARG A 41 2.38 -2.81 4.79
CA ARG A 41 1.33 -1.81 4.51
C ARG A 41 1.15 -0.83 5.66
N ARG A 42 1.23 -1.33 6.90
CA ARG A 42 1.10 -0.53 8.12
C ARG A 42 2.28 0.41 8.29
N GLU A 43 3.50 -0.06 8.06
CA GLU A 43 4.71 0.76 8.03
C GLU A 43 4.57 1.95 7.08
N ILE A 44 4.07 1.70 5.86
CA ILE A 44 3.83 2.76 4.88
C ILE A 44 2.73 3.70 5.39
N ALA A 45 1.59 3.18 5.85
CA ALA A 45 0.48 4.02 6.32
C ALA A 45 0.87 4.91 7.51
N ASP A 46 1.62 4.37 8.48
CA ASP A 46 2.12 5.12 9.64
C ASP A 46 3.08 6.23 9.21
N ALA A 47 3.96 5.95 8.23
CA ALA A 47 4.84 6.97 7.65
C ALA A 47 4.07 8.09 6.93
N LEU A 48 3.04 7.74 6.15
CA LEU A 48 2.20 8.73 5.48
C LEU A 48 1.41 9.58 6.48
N PHE A 49 0.90 8.95 7.55
CA PHE A 49 0.19 9.66 8.61
C PHE A 49 1.10 10.64 9.35
N ALA A 50 2.31 10.20 9.74
CA ALA A 50 3.31 11.07 10.36
C ALA A 50 3.69 12.26 9.47
N ALA A 51 3.77 12.05 8.15
CA ALA A 51 4.04 13.12 7.19
C ALA A 51 2.87 14.11 7.08
N LEU A 52 1.62 13.65 7.14
CA LEU A 52 0.44 14.53 7.09
C LEU A 52 0.30 15.42 8.32
N GLU A 53 0.57 14.88 9.51
CA GLU A 53 0.57 15.66 10.76
C GLU A 53 1.60 16.80 10.73
N ARG A 54 2.75 16.56 10.08
CA ARG A 54 3.86 17.52 9.95
C ARG A 54 4.02 18.06 8.54
N ARG A 55 2.92 18.16 7.79
CA ARG A 55 2.92 18.48 6.34
C ARG A 55 3.73 19.73 5.97
N HIS A 56 3.73 20.75 6.83
CA HIS A 56 4.42 22.01 6.54
C HIS A 56 5.93 21.82 6.68
N GLU A 57 6.41 21.20 7.77
CA GLU A 57 7.82 20.87 7.97
C GLU A 57 8.34 19.92 6.88
N VAL A 58 7.52 18.95 6.46
CA VAL A 58 7.86 18.02 5.37
C VAL A 58 7.99 18.78 4.06
N LEU A 59 7.05 19.68 3.73
CA LEU A 59 7.13 20.50 2.52
C LEU A 59 8.33 21.44 2.55
N ASP A 60 8.62 22.07 3.69
CA ASP A 60 9.78 22.93 3.85
C ASP A 60 11.08 22.14 3.62
N THR A 61 11.18 20.94 4.20
CA THR A 61 12.32 20.04 3.99
C THR A 61 12.49 19.63 2.53
N ILE A 62 11.39 19.41 1.80
CA ILE A 62 11.43 19.09 0.37
C ILE A 62 11.91 20.29 -0.45
N VAL A 63 11.49 21.50 -0.11
CA VAL A 63 11.87 22.73 -0.81
C VAL A 63 13.35 23.07 -0.61
N GLU A 64 13.89 22.80 0.58
CA GLU A 64 15.30 23.04 0.90
C GLU A 64 16.26 21.97 0.32
N ALA A 65 15.74 20.84 -0.16
CA ALA A 65 16.56 19.76 -0.69
C ALA A 65 17.00 20.00 -2.15
N ASP A 66 18.29 19.79 -2.43
CA ASP A 66 18.87 19.97 -3.76
C ASP A 66 18.35 18.97 -4.81
N ASP A 67 18.07 17.74 -4.37
CA ASP A 67 17.66 16.65 -5.25
C ASP A 67 16.71 15.66 -4.55
N ARG A 68 16.07 14.83 -5.36
CA ARG A 68 15.08 13.84 -4.90
C ARG A 68 15.62 12.89 -3.84
N ARG A 69 16.88 12.45 -3.96
CA ARG A 69 17.51 11.52 -3.01
C ARG A 69 17.81 12.25 -1.70
N SER A 70 18.33 13.47 -1.79
CA SER A 70 18.58 14.34 -0.62
C SER A 70 17.28 14.62 0.16
N ALA A 71 16.17 14.87 -0.54
CA ALA A 71 14.86 15.04 0.09
C ALA A 71 14.37 13.77 0.81
N VAL A 72 14.53 12.59 0.20
CA VAL A 72 14.14 11.30 0.80
C VAL A 72 14.90 11.02 2.09
N GLU A 73 16.22 11.27 2.10
CA GLU A 73 17.06 11.09 3.29
C GLU A 73 16.69 12.12 4.39
N ALA A 74 16.43 13.38 4.01
CA ALA A 74 16.03 14.43 4.94
C ALA A 74 14.67 14.14 5.59
N ILE A 75 13.69 13.64 4.82
CA ILE A 75 12.38 13.23 5.36
C ILE A 75 12.52 12.01 6.29
N ALA A 76 13.37 11.05 5.94
CA ALA A 76 13.64 9.90 6.79
C ALA A 76 14.19 10.36 8.16
N ALA A 77 15.12 11.32 8.14
CA ALA A 77 15.68 11.90 9.36
C ALA A 77 14.65 12.73 10.15
N LEU A 78 13.84 13.56 9.47
CA LEU A 78 12.85 14.43 10.11
C LEU A 78 11.75 13.65 10.84
N LEU A 79 11.24 12.61 10.21
CA LEU A 79 10.11 11.83 10.71
C LEU A 79 10.54 10.56 11.46
N GLY A 80 11.83 10.19 11.43
CA GLY A 80 12.34 8.98 12.06
C GLY A 80 11.78 7.70 11.44
N ILE A 81 11.47 7.73 10.14
CA ILE A 81 10.82 6.64 9.40
C ILE A 81 11.82 5.90 8.50
N SER A 82 11.43 4.72 8.03
CA SER A 82 12.23 3.98 7.07
C SER A 82 12.35 4.71 5.74
N ARG A 83 13.43 4.45 5.00
CA ARG A 83 13.62 5.04 3.67
C ARG A 83 12.48 4.71 2.71
N ARG A 84 11.92 3.50 2.83
CA ARG A 84 10.75 3.07 2.06
C ARG A 84 9.52 3.90 2.39
N GLY A 85 9.32 4.24 3.66
CA GLY A 85 8.29 5.19 4.10
C GLY A 85 8.51 6.59 3.52
N SER A 86 9.73 7.10 3.55
CA SER A 86 10.08 8.41 2.96
C SER A 86 9.88 8.45 1.44
N GLU A 87 10.22 7.37 0.74
CA GLU A 87 9.95 7.23 -0.69
C GLU A 87 8.44 7.25 -0.98
N ALA A 88 7.63 6.59 -0.15
CA ALA A 88 6.18 6.61 -0.26
C ALA A 88 5.59 8.01 0.00
N VAL A 89 6.07 8.73 1.01
CA VAL A 89 5.69 10.13 1.28
C VAL A 89 6.02 11.01 0.08
N MET A 90 7.22 10.85 -0.46
CA MET A 90 7.67 11.59 -1.63
C MET A 90 6.90 11.22 -2.91
N ALA A 91 6.29 10.05 -2.96
CA ALA A 91 5.44 9.59 -4.06
C ALA A 91 3.96 9.91 -3.87
N MET A 92 3.54 10.42 -2.70
CA MET A 92 2.20 10.97 -2.54
C MET A 92 2.04 12.12 -3.52
N THR A 93 0.97 12.10 -4.31
CA THR A 93 0.58 13.24 -5.15
C THR A 93 0.25 14.42 -4.23
N LEU A 94 1.26 15.25 -3.96
CA LEU A 94 1.04 16.63 -3.56
C LEU A 94 0.52 17.33 -4.82
N ASP A 95 -0.65 17.94 -4.72
CA ASP A 95 -1.29 18.62 -5.84
C ASP A 95 -0.26 19.52 -6.56
N PRO A 96 0.04 19.31 -7.85
CA PRO A 96 1.08 20.06 -8.56
C PRO A 96 0.79 21.57 -8.66
N GLY A 97 -0.38 22.02 -8.17
CA GLY A 97 -0.82 23.42 -8.16
C GLY A 97 -0.43 24.25 -6.92
N ILE A 98 0.16 23.68 -5.86
CA ILE A 98 0.61 24.49 -4.70
C ILE A 98 2.12 24.73 -4.80
N HIS A 99 2.47 25.85 -5.45
CA HIS A 99 3.75 26.51 -5.29
C HIS A 99 3.57 27.71 -4.33
N PRO A 100 3.84 27.57 -3.02
CA PRO A 100 3.89 28.70 -2.11
C PRO A 100 5.32 29.26 -2.12
N CYS A 101 5.66 30.02 -3.16
CA CYS A 101 6.80 30.96 -3.13
C CYS A 101 6.77 31.86 -4.36
N ARG A 102 5.89 32.88 -4.34
CA ARG A 102 6.01 34.04 -5.24
C ARG A 102 6.44 35.25 -4.41
N ARG A 103 7.75 35.42 -4.22
CA ARG A 103 8.33 36.72 -3.87
C ARG A 103 8.63 37.47 -5.16
N ARG A 104 7.89 38.53 -5.45
CA ARG A 104 8.35 39.67 -6.25
C ARG A 104 7.62 40.93 -5.82
#